data_AF-A0A1C5NTW8-F1
#
_entry.id   AF-A0A1C5NTW8-F1
#
_cell.length_a   1.000
_cell.length_b   1.000
_cell.length_c   1.000
_cell.angle_alpha   90.00
_cell.angle_beta   90.00
_cell.angle_gamma   90.00
#
_symmetry.space_group_name_H-M   'P 1'
#
loop_
_entity.id
_entity.type
_entity.pdbx_description
1 polymer ?
#
loop_
_entity_poly.entity_id
_entity_poly.type
_entity_poly.pdbx_seq_one_letter_code
_entity_poly.pdbx_strand_id
1 'polypeptide(L)' 'MGKRPIVSTLRSMKIDEEVIFGIHQRISLMGTIANRLDVERASGMSWKCKTDREAGIVTVKRVS' A
#
# COMPACT_ATOMS: atom_id res chain seq x y z
N MET A 1 0.80 -6.76 17.20
CA MET A 1 1.29 -6.21 15.93
C MET A 1 0.88 -4.73 15.83
N GLY A 2 1.84 -3.81 15.82
CA GLY A 2 1.57 -2.37 15.79
C GLY A 2 1.03 -1.90 14.44
N LYS A 3 0.06 -0.98 14.46
CA LYS A 3 -0.50 -0.35 13.25
C LYS A 3 0.59 0.49 12.58
N ARG A 4 1.12 0.06 11.44
CA ARG A 4 2.06 0.88 10.65
C ARG A 4 1.28 1.96 9.89
N PRO A 5 1.72 3.23 9.92
CA PRO A 5 1.09 4.30 9.15
C PRO A 5 1.35 4.09 7.66
N ILE A 6 0.30 3.76 6.90
CA ILE A 6 0.35 3.44 5.46
C ILE A 6 1.01 4.59 4.68
N VAL A 7 0.58 5.84 4.90
CA VAL A 7 1.04 7.02 4.14
C VAL A 7 2.53 7.29 4.33
N SER A 8 3.02 7.23 5.57
CA SER A 8 4.45 7.42 5.84
C SER A 8 5.28 6.30 5.23
N THR A 9 4.76 5.07 5.24
CA THR A 9 5.45 3.91 4.69
C THR A 9 5.58 4.05 3.17
N LEU A 10 4.50 4.38 2.47
CA LEU A 10 4.52 4.56 1.02
C LEU A 10 5.49 5.68 0.58
N ARG A 11 5.48 6.85 1.22
CA ARG A 11 6.40 7.94 0.82
C ARG A 11 7.88 7.62 1.05
N SER A 12 8.19 6.79 2.04
CA SER A 12 9.56 6.39 2.35
C SER A 12 10.05 5.19 1.54
N MET A 13 9.17 4.50 0.80
CA MET A 13 9.56 3.34 -0.02
C MET A 13 10.45 3.77 -1.18
N LYS A 14 11.51 3.00 -1.39
CA LYS A 14 12.40 3.12 -2.55
C LYS A 14 11.79 2.45 -3.77
N ILE A 15 12.27 2.81 -4.97
CA ILE A 15 11.92 2.10 -6.20
C ILE A 15 12.31 0.63 -6.05
N ASP A 16 11.45 -0.27 -6.52
CA ASP A 16 11.53 -1.73 -6.39
C ASP A 16 11.31 -2.31 -4.98
N GLU A 17 11.07 -1.48 -3.96
CA GLU A 17 10.74 -1.97 -2.62
C GLU A 17 9.31 -2.54 -2.57
N GLU A 18 9.15 -3.64 -1.84
CA GLU A 18 7.86 -4.30 -1.58
C GLU A 18 7.52 -4.25 -0.08
N VAL A 19 6.29 -3.84 0.23
CA VAL A 19 5.78 -3.81 1.60
C VAL A 19 4.45 -4.53 1.67
N ILE A 20 4.30 -5.36 2.71
CA ILE A 20 3.09 -6.14 2.99
C ILE A 20 2.31 -5.49 4.14
N PHE A 21 1.03 -5.23 3.91
CA PHE A 21 0.08 -4.70 4.90
C PHE A 21 -0.99 -5.75 5.21
N GLY A 22 -1.27 -6.00 6.49
CA GLY A 22 -2.34 -6.92 6.90
C GLY A 22 -3.74 -6.32 6.78
N ILE A 23 -4.66 -7.06 6.16
CA ILE A 23 -6.08 -6.73 5.89
C ILE A 23 -6.95 -6.83 7.17
N HIS A 24 -6.42 -7.33 8.29
CA HIS A 24 -7.12 -7.40 9.59
C HIS A 24 -7.55 -6.03 10.17
N GLN A 25 -7.37 -4.92 9.44
CA GLN A 25 -8.04 -3.66 9.72
C GLN A 25 -9.43 -3.65 9.06
N ARG A 26 -10.47 -3.88 9.88
CA ARG A 26 -11.89 -3.75 9.54
C ARG A 26 -12.13 -2.60 8.55
N ILE A 27 -12.35 -2.96 7.28
CA ILE A 27 -13.18 -2.25 6.29
C ILE A 27 -12.57 -0.97 5.64
N SER A 28 -11.46 -0.38 6.08
CA SER A 28 -10.90 0.83 5.42
C SER A 28 -9.58 0.67 4.67
N LEU A 29 -8.83 -0.43 4.85
CA LEU A 29 -7.45 -0.54 4.36
C LEU A 29 -7.34 -0.47 2.83
N MET A 30 -8.20 -1.21 2.13
CA MET A 30 -8.22 -1.24 0.66
C MET A 30 -8.62 0.11 0.06
N GLY A 31 -9.62 0.79 0.64
CA GLY A 31 -10.04 2.11 0.19
C GLY A 31 -8.98 3.18 0.44
N THR A 32 -8.31 3.13 1.60
CA THR A 32 -7.20 4.04 1.92
C THR A 32 -5.98 3.80 1.04
N ILE A 33 -5.63 2.54 0.77
CA ILE A 33 -4.52 2.21 -0.15
C ILE A 33 -4.88 2.66 -1.57
N ALA A 34 -6.04 2.29 -2.11
CA ALA A 34 -6.44 2.66 -3.46
C ALA A 34 -6.48 4.18 -3.67
N ASN A 35 -7.14 4.91 -2.77
CA ASN A 35 -7.19 6.38 -2.83
C ASN A 35 -5.78 6.99 -2.73
N ARG A 36 -4.91 6.46 -1.87
CA ARG A 36 -3.54 6.98 -1.76
C ARG A 36 -2.71 6.68 -3.00
N LEU A 37 -2.82 5.47 -3.56
CA LEU A 37 -2.13 5.10 -4.78
C LEU A 37 -2.55 5.99 -5.96
N ASP A 38 -3.84 6.34 -6.07
CA ASP A 38 -4.31 7.29 -7.09
C ASP A 38 -3.73 8.71 -6.91
N VAL A 39 -3.65 9.20 -5.68
CA VAL A 39 -3.05 10.52 -5.37
C VAL A 39 -1.54 10.54 -5.67
N GLU A 40 -0.82 9.46 -5.34
CA GLU A 40 0.62 9.33 -5.64
C GLU A 40 0.85 9.19 -7.16
N ARG A 41 -0.08 8.54 -7.89
CA ARG A 41 -0.07 8.45 -9.35
C ARG A 41 -0.23 9.81 -10.01
N ALA A 42 -1.12 10.65 -9.49
CA ALA A 42 -1.25 12.04 -9.92
C ALA A 42 0.02 12.88 -9.63
N SER A 43 0.83 12.46 -8.65
CA SER A 43 2.11 13.10 -8.31
C SER A 43 3.30 12.56 -9.12
N GLY A 44 3.06 11.70 -10.11
CA GLY A 44 4.09 11.11 -10.99
C GLY A 44 4.73 9.83 -10.44
N MET A 45 4.26 9.28 -9.32
CA MET A 45 4.78 8.04 -8.74
C MET A 45 3.94 6.83 -9.15
N SER A 46 4.56 5.74 -9.56
CA SER A 46 3.87 4.53 -10.02
C SER A 46 3.99 3.39 -9.03
N TRP A 47 2.87 2.72 -8.78
CA TRP A 47 2.75 1.67 -7.78
C TRP A 47 2.04 0.45 -8.36
N LYS A 48 2.46 -0.75 -7.94
CA LYS A 48 1.73 -2.00 -8.16
C LYS A 48 1.20 -2.50 -6.83
N CYS A 49 -0.08 -2.85 -6.78
CA CYS A 49 -0.70 -3.47 -5.62
C CYS A 49 -1.20 -4.87 -5.98
N LYS A 50 -0.85 -5.86 -5.16
CA LYS A 50 -1.39 -7.22 -5.21
C LYS A 50 -2.10 -7.50 -3.90
N THR A 51 -3.35 -7.94 -3.99
CA THR A 51 -4.14 -8.30 -2.80
C THR A 51 -4.25 -9.80 -2.71
N ASP A 52 -3.87 -10.37 -1.58
CA ASP A 52 -4.09 -11.76 -1.24
C ASP A 52 -5.17 -11.82 -0.14
N ARG A 53 -6.37 -12.23 -0.55
CA ARG A 53 -7.54 -12.28 0.34
C ARG A 53 -7.51 -13.48 1.28
N GLU A 54 -6.90 -14.59 0.87
CA GLU A 54 -6.79 -15.80 1.69
C GLU A 54 -5.77 -15.61 2.81
N ALA A 55 -4.64 -14.99 2.49
CA ALA A 55 -3.63 -14.63 3.49
C ALA A 55 -3.97 -13.34 4.27
N GLY A 56 -5.01 -12.60 3.83
CA GLY A 56 -5.41 -11.35 4.45
C GLY A 56 -4.30 -10.30 4.40
N ILE A 57 -3.63 -10.14 3.26
CA ILE A 57 -2.53 -9.18 3.07
C ILE A 57 -2.65 -8.40 1.75
N VAL A 58 -2.13 -7.18 1.74
CA VAL A 58 -1.93 -6.34 0.54
C VAL A 58 -0.45 -6.09 0.39
N THR A 59 0.11 -6.52 -0.74
CA THR A 59 1.48 -6.20 -1.13
C THR A 59 1.48 -4.98 -2.02
N VAL A 60 2.26 -3.98 -1.66
CA VAL A 60 2.48 -2.77 -2.46
C VAL A 60 3.94 -2.74 -2.90
N LYS A 61 4.17 -2.52 -4.19
CA LYS A 61 5.49 -2.35 -4.80
C LYS A 61 5.60 -0.97 -5.42
N ARG A 62 6.68 -0.25 -5.16
CA ARG A 62 6.99 0.99 -5.89
C ARG A 62 7.67 0.68 -7.22
N VAL A 63 7.19 1.30 -8.31
CA VAL A 63 7.71 1.11 -9.66
C VAL A 63 8.50 2.33 -10.15
N SER A 64 8.06 3.55 -9.80
CA SER A 64 8.76 4.80 -10.12
C SER A 64 8.46 5.87 -9.07
#